data_AF-A0A1F7LW43-F1
#
_entry.id   AF-A0A1F7LW43-F1
#
_cell.length_a   1.000
_cell.length_b   1.000
_cell.length_c   1.000
_cell.angle_alpha   90.00
_cell.angle_beta   90.00
_cell.angle_gamma   90.00
#
_symmetry.space_group_name_H-M   'P 1'
#
loop_
_entity.id
_entity.type
_entity.pdbx_description
1 polymer ?
#
loop_
_entity_poly.entity_id
_entity_poly.type
_entity_poly.pdbx_seq_one_letter_code
_entity_poly.pdbx_strand_id
1 'polypeptide(L)'
;MLARGSLLLGLLLGVGLLDVSTAIPKEARLEPLARPEAGIAITPVSQPPLAVEGTDAAGRPLFASPAGASLFLAVDVRALKGNRNGFGAGEFVPYLSIAYRARRQDGGETAQGRLHPLVTRDGMRYGNNVRLPGPGAYTITLTIDPPVKVGFGRHTDLETGVARWWSTMQVEWTLKHSAPSGSR
;
A
#
# COMPACT_ATOMS: atom_id res chain seq x y z
N MET A 1 -25.43 23.33 -75.86
CA MET A 1 -25.96 23.36 -74.48
C MET A 1 -25.15 22.38 -73.64
N LEU A 2 -24.23 22.88 -72.81
CA LEU A 2 -23.39 22.06 -71.94
C LEU A 2 -24.15 21.71 -70.66
N ALA A 3 -24.30 20.42 -70.36
CA ALA A 3 -24.86 19.93 -69.10
C ALA A 3 -23.74 19.84 -68.05
N ARG A 4 -23.93 20.54 -66.93
CA ARG A 4 -23.04 20.56 -65.76
C ARG A 4 -23.38 19.40 -64.82
N GLY A 5 -22.34 18.90 -64.15
CA GLY A 5 -22.34 17.65 -63.42
C GLY A 5 -23.05 17.65 -62.06
N SER A 6 -23.06 16.47 -61.45
CA SER A 6 -23.24 16.27 -60.01
C SER A 6 -22.62 14.92 -59.64
N LEU A 7 -21.46 14.96 -58.99
CA LEU A 7 -20.82 13.80 -58.38
C LEU A 7 -21.20 13.84 -56.89
N LEU A 8 -22.07 12.92 -56.43
CA LEU A 8 -22.33 12.73 -55.00
C LEU A 8 -21.29 11.75 -54.44
N LEU A 9 -20.42 12.27 -53.58
CA LEU A 9 -19.46 11.51 -52.79
C LEU A 9 -20.17 11.03 -51.51
N GLY A 10 -20.47 9.74 -51.42
CA GLY A 10 -21.06 9.12 -50.23
C GLY A 10 -20.03 8.98 -49.11
N LEU A 11 -20.22 9.73 -48.03
CA LEU A 11 -19.45 9.65 -46.80
C LEU A 11 -19.98 8.50 -45.94
N LEU A 12 -19.27 7.37 -45.89
CA LEU A 12 -19.54 6.28 -44.93
C LEU A 12 -19.00 6.69 -43.55
N LEU A 13 -19.91 7.02 -42.62
CA LEU A 13 -19.57 7.14 -41.19
C LEU A 13 -19.21 5.76 -40.64
N GLY A 14 -17.92 5.52 -40.41
CA GLY A 14 -17.46 4.41 -39.58
C GLY A 14 -17.78 4.68 -38.12
N VAL A 15 -18.73 3.93 -37.54
CA VAL A 15 -18.96 3.90 -36.09
C VAL A 15 -17.81 3.11 -35.46
N GLY A 16 -16.82 3.82 -34.91
CA GLY A 16 -15.78 3.21 -34.09
C GLY A 16 -16.37 2.76 -32.75
N LEU A 17 -16.43 1.45 -32.53
CA LEU A 17 -16.62 0.88 -31.19
C LEU A 17 -15.42 1.29 -30.33
N LEU A 18 -15.65 2.18 -29.35
CA LEU A 18 -14.70 2.47 -28.29
C LEU A 18 -14.62 1.25 -27.38
N ASP A 19 -13.58 0.45 -27.55
CA ASP A 19 -13.19 -0.60 -26.60
C ASP A 19 -12.65 0.10 -25.34
N VAL A 20 -13.54 0.44 -24.41
CA VAL A 20 -13.17 0.92 -23.08
C VAL A 20 -12.75 -0.30 -22.27
N SER A 21 -11.52 -0.78 -22.51
CA SER A 21 -10.89 -1.77 -21.64
C SER A 21 -10.62 -1.10 -20.29
N THR A 22 -11.54 -1.26 -19.34
CA THR A 22 -11.33 -0.87 -17.95
C THR A 22 -10.32 -1.85 -17.36
N ALA A 23 -9.03 -1.54 -17.46
CA ALA A 23 -7.99 -2.28 -16.76
C ALA A 23 -8.36 -2.30 -15.27
N ILE A 24 -8.65 -3.49 -14.74
CA ILE A 24 -8.92 -3.68 -13.31
C ILE A 24 -7.67 -3.20 -12.56
N PRO A 25 -7.78 -2.27 -11.61
CA PRO A 25 -6.61 -1.77 -10.91
C PRO A 25 -5.91 -2.92 -10.19
N LYS A 26 -4.62 -3.09 -10.50
CA LYS A 26 -3.77 -4.15 -9.96
C LYS A 26 -3.60 -4.04 -8.43
N GLU A 27 -3.76 -2.84 -7.89
CA GLU A 27 -3.71 -2.53 -6.46
C GLU A 27 -4.98 -1.81 -6.02
N ALA A 28 -5.53 -2.18 -4.86
CA ALA A 28 -6.53 -1.39 -4.15
C ALA A 28 -5.81 -0.49 -3.14
N ARG A 29 -5.99 0.83 -3.30
CA ARG A 29 -5.42 1.87 -2.43
C ARG A 29 -6.55 2.57 -1.67
N LEU A 30 -6.39 2.74 -0.36
CA LEU A 30 -7.30 3.52 0.45
C LEU A 30 -6.81 4.96 0.59
N GLU A 31 -7.71 5.85 1.03
CA GLU A 31 -7.34 7.22 1.36
C GLU A 31 -6.24 7.26 2.44
N PRO A 32 -5.28 8.19 2.34
CA PRO A 32 -4.22 8.32 3.33
C PRO A 32 -4.77 8.63 4.73
N LEU A 33 -4.31 7.86 5.71
CA LEU A 33 -4.59 8.07 7.13
C LEU A 33 -3.53 9.03 7.69
N ALA A 34 -3.86 10.31 7.76
CA ALA A 34 -2.96 11.33 8.33
C ALA A 34 -2.75 11.12 9.83
N ARG A 35 -1.52 11.33 10.29
CA ARG A 35 -1.07 11.33 11.69
C ARG A 35 -0.25 12.59 11.91
N PRO A 36 -0.91 13.76 12.01
CA PRO A 36 -0.22 15.05 12.12
C PRO A 36 0.71 15.14 13.34
N GLU A 37 0.38 14.46 14.43
CA GLU A 37 1.21 14.35 15.64
C GLU A 37 2.58 13.67 15.39
N ALA A 38 2.66 12.83 14.36
CA ALA A 38 3.89 12.21 13.90
C ALA A 38 4.44 12.84 12.60
N GLY A 39 3.70 13.79 12.01
CA GLY A 39 4.04 14.40 10.74
C GLY A 39 4.09 13.39 9.59
N ILE A 40 3.23 12.36 9.59
CA ILE A 40 3.20 11.33 8.53
C ILE A 40 1.78 11.06 8.04
N ALA A 41 1.67 10.52 6.82
CA ALA A 41 0.46 9.93 6.28
C ALA A 41 0.74 8.47 5.88
N ILE A 42 -0.18 7.59 6.24
CA ILE A 42 -0.09 6.15 5.99
C ILE A 42 -1.16 5.78 4.99
N THR A 43 -0.77 5.26 3.83
CA THR A 43 -1.70 4.88 2.76
C THR A 43 -1.79 3.36 2.68
N PRO A 44 -2.89 2.74 3.12
CA PRO A 44 -3.09 1.31 2.97
C PRO A 44 -3.19 0.87 1.51
N VAL A 45 -2.52 -0.22 1.18
CA VAL A 45 -2.53 -0.85 -0.13
C VAL A 45 -2.73 -2.36 0.03
N SER A 46 -3.58 -2.94 -0.81
CA SER A 46 -3.73 -4.39 -0.92
C SER A 46 -3.77 -4.81 -2.37
N GLN A 47 -3.15 -5.95 -2.70
CA GLN A 47 -3.10 -6.47 -4.06
C GLN A 47 -2.99 -8.00 -4.04
N PRO A 48 -3.08 -8.69 -5.19
CA PRO A 48 -2.81 -10.12 -5.26
C PRO A 48 -1.42 -10.46 -4.68
N PRO A 49 -1.21 -11.68 -4.15
CA PRO A 49 0.07 -12.10 -3.60
C PRO A 49 1.25 -11.86 -4.56
N LEU A 50 2.40 -11.47 -4.00
CA LEU A 50 3.60 -11.12 -4.77
C LEU A 50 4.80 -11.97 -4.36
N ALA A 51 5.69 -12.29 -5.30
CA ALA A 51 7.02 -12.80 -4.97
C ALA A 51 7.90 -11.62 -4.52
N VAL A 52 8.40 -11.68 -3.29
CA VAL A 52 9.32 -10.69 -2.72
C VAL A 52 10.44 -11.44 -2.02
N GLU A 53 11.68 -11.05 -2.31
CA GLU A 53 12.85 -11.60 -1.68
C GLU A 53 13.33 -10.69 -0.55
N GLY A 54 13.94 -11.28 0.47
CA GLY A 54 14.55 -10.56 1.57
C GLY A 54 14.74 -11.45 2.78
N THR A 55 15.89 -11.32 3.42
CA THR A 55 16.28 -12.13 4.57
C THR A 55 16.71 -11.25 5.74
N ASP A 56 16.62 -11.79 6.95
CA ASP A 56 17.26 -11.18 8.11
C ASP A 56 18.78 -11.42 8.09
N ALA A 57 19.48 -10.89 9.11
CA ALA A 57 20.93 -11.05 9.24
C ALA A 57 21.39 -12.52 9.36
N ALA A 58 20.50 -13.43 9.75
CA ALA A 58 20.78 -14.86 9.84
C ALA A 58 20.39 -15.61 8.54
N GLY A 59 19.99 -14.91 7.49
CA GLY A 59 19.59 -15.50 6.22
C GLY A 59 18.17 -16.08 6.21
N ARG A 60 17.36 -15.85 7.25
CA ARG A 60 15.98 -16.36 7.32
C ARG A 60 15.05 -15.48 6.49
N PRO A 61 14.10 -16.04 5.70
CA PRO A 61 13.17 -15.25 4.92
C PRO A 61 12.32 -14.31 5.79
N LEU A 62 12.23 -13.04 5.39
CA LEU A 62 11.36 -12.04 6.02
C LEU A 62 9.96 -12.01 5.40
N PHE A 63 9.88 -12.28 4.09
CA PHE A 63 8.63 -12.23 3.34
C PHE A 63 8.00 -13.62 3.24
N ALA A 64 6.71 -13.69 3.53
CA ALA A 64 5.94 -14.92 3.37
C ALA A 64 5.81 -15.26 1.87
N SER A 65 5.72 -16.55 1.55
CA SER A 65 5.52 -17.03 0.18
C SER A 65 4.19 -16.53 -0.40
N PRO A 66 4.12 -16.20 -1.70
CA PRO A 66 2.84 -15.94 -2.36
C PRO A 66 1.94 -17.18 -2.41
N ALA A 67 2.53 -18.39 -2.42
CA ALA A 67 1.77 -19.63 -2.41
C ALA A 67 1.00 -19.78 -1.09
N GLY A 68 -0.34 -19.83 -1.17
CA GLY A 68 -1.21 -19.94 0.00
C GLY A 68 -1.46 -18.62 0.74
N ALA A 69 -0.96 -17.49 0.24
CA ALA A 69 -1.32 -16.18 0.73
C ALA A 69 -2.68 -15.72 0.16
N SER A 70 -3.41 -14.95 0.96
CA SER A 70 -4.69 -14.36 0.55
C SER A 70 -4.50 -13.10 -0.29
N LEU A 71 -3.49 -12.29 0.06
CA LEU A 71 -3.15 -11.02 -0.57
C LEU A 71 -1.76 -10.55 -0.13
N PHE A 72 -1.20 -9.61 -0.87
CA PHE A 72 -0.08 -8.79 -0.41
C PHE A 72 -0.62 -7.53 0.27
N LEU A 73 -0.33 -7.35 1.56
CA LEU A 73 -0.72 -6.20 2.37
C LEU A 73 0.46 -5.23 2.44
N ALA A 74 0.22 -3.96 2.15
CA ALA A 74 1.27 -2.94 2.21
C ALA A 74 0.76 -1.61 2.75
N VAL A 75 1.70 -0.77 3.17
CA VAL A 75 1.48 0.64 3.47
C VAL A 75 2.58 1.49 2.88
N ASP A 76 2.17 2.58 2.21
CA ASP A 76 3.08 3.67 1.85
C ASP A 76 3.05 4.69 3.00
N VAL A 77 4.18 4.90 3.68
CA VAL A 77 4.29 5.88 4.77
C VAL A 77 5.11 7.06 4.30
N ARG A 78 4.45 8.22 4.23
CA ARG A 78 5.03 9.45 3.67
C ARG A 78 5.05 10.56 4.70
N ALA A 79 6.11 11.34 4.75
CA ALA A 79 6.18 12.52 5.59
C ALA A 79 5.20 13.60 5.09
N LEU A 80 4.48 14.22 6.02
CA LEU A 80 3.63 15.37 5.74
C LEU A 80 4.49 16.63 5.57
N LYS A 81 3.92 17.65 4.91
CA LYS A 81 4.54 18.98 4.87
C LYS A 81 4.76 19.50 6.29
N GLY A 82 5.98 19.98 6.57
CA GLY A 82 6.35 20.47 7.89
C GLY A 82 6.71 19.37 8.90
N ASN A 83 7.00 18.14 8.45
CA ASN A 83 7.55 17.09 9.30
C ASN A 83 8.75 17.61 10.10
N ARG A 84 8.75 17.35 11.42
CA ARG A 84 9.73 17.91 12.36
C ARG A 84 10.90 16.97 12.66
N ASN A 85 10.92 15.79 12.05
CA ASN A 85 11.92 14.75 12.28
C ASN A 85 12.99 14.69 11.18
N GLY A 86 13.02 15.67 10.28
CA GLY A 86 14.06 15.82 9.25
C GLY A 86 13.70 15.25 7.88
N PHE A 87 12.47 14.78 7.68
CA PHE A 87 12.01 14.29 6.38
C PHE A 87 11.33 15.41 5.56
N GLY A 88 11.65 15.47 4.28
CA GLY A 88 10.98 16.33 3.30
C GLY A 88 9.53 15.92 3.07
N ALA A 89 8.69 16.85 2.62
CA ALA A 89 7.29 16.56 2.32
C ALA A 89 7.16 15.50 1.22
N GLY A 90 6.38 14.45 1.46
CA GLY A 90 6.18 13.33 0.53
C GLY A 90 7.29 12.28 0.54
N GLU A 91 8.38 12.47 1.28
CA GLU A 91 9.43 11.47 1.40
C GLU A 91 8.94 10.22 2.12
N PHE A 92 9.48 9.07 1.74
CA PHE A 92 9.26 7.83 2.48
C PHE A 92 9.87 7.96 3.88
N VAL A 93 9.16 7.48 4.90
CA VAL A 93 9.67 7.43 6.27
C VAL A 93 10.24 6.05 6.55
N PRO A 94 11.59 5.90 6.61
CA PRO A 94 12.25 4.62 6.75
C PRO A 94 12.35 4.16 8.21
N TYR A 95 12.88 2.95 8.41
CA TYR A 95 13.20 2.36 9.72
C TYR A 95 12.03 2.22 10.70
N LEU A 96 10.78 2.29 10.24
CA LEU A 96 9.63 1.90 11.05
C LEU A 96 9.61 0.40 11.32
N SER A 97 9.18 0.02 12.52
CA SER A 97 8.78 -1.36 12.85
C SER A 97 7.26 -1.44 12.81
N ILE A 98 6.71 -2.28 11.94
CA ILE A 98 5.26 -2.35 11.70
C ILE A 98 4.78 -3.78 11.91
N ALA A 99 3.98 -3.98 12.94
CA ALA A 99 3.21 -5.21 13.15
C ALA A 99 1.78 -5.00 12.66
N TYR A 100 1.15 -6.05 12.14
CA TYR A 100 -0.27 -6.04 11.79
C TYR A 100 -1.03 -7.10 12.58
N ARG A 101 -2.30 -6.81 12.82
CA ARG A 101 -3.32 -7.76 13.26
C ARG A 101 -4.56 -7.58 12.38
N ALA A 102 -5.02 -8.67 11.78
CA ALA A 102 -6.25 -8.74 11.00
C ALA A 102 -7.31 -9.52 11.79
N ARG A 103 -8.26 -8.80 12.39
CA ARG A 103 -9.36 -9.40 13.17
C ARG A 103 -10.60 -9.49 12.29
N ARG A 104 -11.22 -10.66 12.17
CA ARG A 104 -12.53 -10.79 11.52
C ARG A 104 -13.58 -9.96 12.25
N GLN A 105 -14.44 -9.27 11.51
CA GLN A 105 -15.49 -8.44 12.09
C GLN A 105 -16.69 -9.23 12.62
N ASP A 106 -16.82 -10.50 12.23
CA ASP A 106 -17.84 -11.43 12.73
C ASP A 106 -17.41 -12.21 13.99
N GLY A 107 -16.30 -11.80 14.62
CA GLY A 107 -15.80 -12.43 15.84
C GLY A 107 -14.99 -13.71 15.63
N GLY A 108 -14.69 -14.07 14.38
CA GLY A 108 -13.85 -15.22 14.05
C GLY A 108 -12.34 -15.01 14.30
N GLU A 109 -11.55 -15.93 13.75
CA GLU A 109 -10.10 -16.00 13.93
C GLU A 109 -9.35 -14.73 13.52
N THR A 110 -8.17 -14.54 14.11
CA THR A 110 -7.27 -13.42 13.83
C THR A 110 -5.99 -13.89 13.14
N ALA A 111 -5.54 -13.16 12.11
CA ALA A 111 -4.19 -13.30 11.57
C ALA A 111 -3.30 -12.17 12.08
N GLN A 112 -2.00 -12.41 12.24
CA GLN A 112 -1.06 -11.40 12.70
C GLN A 112 0.34 -11.64 12.14
N GLY A 113 1.14 -10.59 12.05
CA GLY A 113 2.50 -10.68 11.52
C GLY A 113 3.18 -9.32 11.45
N ARG A 114 4.19 -9.20 10.59
CA ARG A 114 4.97 -7.97 10.39
C ARG A 114 5.00 -7.57 8.93
N LEU A 115 5.00 -6.26 8.70
CA LEU A 115 5.29 -5.67 7.40
C LEU A 115 6.77 -5.28 7.38
N HIS A 116 7.47 -5.67 6.31
CA HIS A 116 8.90 -5.40 6.15
C HIS A 116 9.13 -4.32 5.09
N PRO A 117 10.17 -3.49 5.23
CA PRO A 117 10.51 -2.52 4.19
C PRO A 117 10.88 -3.26 2.90
N LEU A 118 10.36 -2.79 1.78
CA LEU A 118 10.71 -3.25 0.44
C LEU A 118 10.74 -2.06 -0.53
N VAL A 119 11.25 -2.31 -1.73
CA VAL A 119 11.25 -1.35 -2.83
C VAL A 119 10.52 -1.94 -4.02
N THR A 120 9.75 -1.11 -4.72
CA THR A 120 9.15 -1.42 -6.02
C THR A 120 9.63 -0.39 -7.05
N ARG A 121 9.24 -0.56 -8.32
CA ARG A 121 9.49 0.45 -9.35
C ARG A 121 8.91 1.83 -8.99
N ASP A 122 7.83 1.85 -8.20
CA ASP A 122 7.12 3.07 -7.82
C ASP A 122 7.59 3.61 -6.44
N GLY A 123 8.64 3.01 -5.86
CA GLY A 123 9.34 3.49 -4.66
C GLY A 123 9.26 2.55 -3.46
N MET A 124 9.76 3.04 -2.31
CA MET A 124 9.80 2.28 -1.06
C MET A 124 8.44 2.22 -0.37
N ARG A 125 8.19 1.08 0.29
CA ARG A 125 6.98 0.81 1.09
C ARG A 125 7.24 -0.27 2.14
N TYR A 126 6.28 -0.48 3.04
CA TYR A 126 6.27 -1.64 3.94
C TYR A 126 5.22 -2.63 3.49
N GLY A 127 5.51 -3.93 3.50
CA GLY A 127 4.53 -4.92 3.10
C GLY A 127 4.93 -6.36 3.41
N ASN A 128 3.97 -7.26 3.25
CA ASN A 128 4.18 -8.71 3.30
C ASN A 128 3.00 -9.45 2.66
N ASN A 129 3.22 -10.68 2.24
CA ASN A 129 2.10 -11.60 1.97
C ASN A 129 1.40 -11.95 3.28
N VAL A 130 0.08 -11.97 3.26
CA VAL A 130 -0.77 -12.26 4.42
C VAL A 130 -1.71 -13.40 4.07
N ARG A 131 -1.83 -14.37 4.97
CA ARG A 131 -2.84 -15.43 4.91
C ARG A 131 -3.96 -15.09 5.88
N LEU A 132 -5.16 -14.87 5.35
CA LEU A 132 -6.37 -14.63 6.13
C LEU A 132 -7.12 -15.96 6.35
N PRO A 133 -7.87 -16.11 7.46
CA PRO A 133 -8.67 -17.31 7.76
C PRO A 133 -9.73 -17.66 6.70
N GLY A 134 -10.12 -16.71 5.85
CA GLY A 134 -11.08 -16.94 4.77
C GLY A 134 -11.69 -15.64 4.25
N PRO A 135 -12.66 -15.71 3.33
CA PRO A 135 -13.40 -14.55 2.85
C PRO A 135 -14.14 -13.84 4.00
N GLY A 136 -14.21 -12.52 3.95
CA GLY A 136 -14.92 -11.72 4.96
C GLY A 136 -14.40 -10.29 5.08
N ALA A 137 -14.97 -9.57 6.05
CA ALA A 137 -14.51 -8.23 6.44
C ALA A 137 -13.58 -8.32 7.66
N TYR A 138 -12.46 -7.64 7.58
CA TYR A 138 -11.41 -7.63 8.59
C TYR A 138 -11.15 -6.20 9.06
N THR A 139 -10.98 -6.02 10.36
CA THR A 139 -10.33 -4.83 10.90
C THR A 139 -8.83 -5.09 10.90
N ILE A 140 -8.09 -4.33 10.11
CA ILE A 140 -6.64 -4.32 10.14
C ILE A 140 -6.20 -3.27 11.14
N THR A 141 -5.48 -3.69 12.17
CA THR A 141 -4.77 -2.80 13.08
C THR A 141 -3.28 -2.90 12.78
N LEU A 142 -2.61 -1.78 12.52
CA LEU A 142 -1.16 -1.72 12.55
C LEU A 142 -0.69 -1.12 13.86
N THR A 143 0.33 -1.73 14.46
CA THR A 143 1.14 -1.12 15.51
C THR A 143 2.44 -0.65 14.88
N ILE A 144 2.67 0.66 14.91
CA ILE A 144 3.80 1.30 14.24
C ILE A 144 4.71 1.89 15.31
N ASP A 145 5.95 1.41 15.32
CA ASP A 145 7.03 1.91 16.16
C ASP A 145 7.87 2.94 15.39
N PRO A 146 8.32 4.02 16.05
CA PRO A 146 9.16 5.03 15.43
C PRO A 146 10.57 4.51 15.12
N PRO A 147 11.33 5.18 14.23
CA PRO A 147 12.66 4.74 13.78
C PRO A 147 13.66 4.41 14.90
N VAL A 148 13.62 5.13 16.03
CA VAL A 148 14.53 4.90 17.15
C VAL A 148 14.42 3.48 17.75
N LYS A 149 13.28 2.80 17.60
CA LYS A 149 13.09 1.44 18.13
C LYS A 149 13.95 0.39 17.44
N VAL A 150 14.48 0.69 16.25
CA VAL A 150 15.43 -0.17 15.52
C VAL A 150 16.82 0.47 15.42
N GLY A 151 17.13 1.43 16.29
CA GLY A 151 18.45 2.06 16.37
C GLY A 151 18.68 3.22 15.40
N PHE A 152 17.62 3.77 14.77
CA PHE A 152 17.77 4.94 13.91
C PHE A 152 18.01 6.21 14.74
N GLY A 153 19.24 6.70 14.71
CA GLY A 153 19.67 7.91 15.43
C GLY A 153 19.04 9.19 14.89
N ARG A 154 19.00 10.22 15.73
CA ARG A 154 18.65 11.59 15.33
C ARG A 154 19.65 12.57 15.95
N HIS A 155 19.92 13.67 15.27
CA HIS A 155 20.67 14.78 15.85
C HIS A 155 19.82 15.48 16.92
N THR A 156 20.49 16.00 17.95
CA THR A 156 19.83 16.61 19.13
C THR A 156 20.46 17.92 19.59
N ASP A 157 21.58 18.30 18.99
CA ASP A 157 22.26 19.58 19.15
C ASP A 157 21.41 20.73 18.58
N LEU A 158 21.80 21.96 18.92
CA LEU A 158 21.06 23.16 18.53
C LEU A 158 21.17 23.49 17.04
N GLU A 159 22.29 23.14 16.39
CA GLU A 159 22.56 23.55 15.01
C GLU A 159 21.86 22.64 13.99
N THR A 160 21.85 21.33 14.26
CA THR A 160 21.39 20.31 13.30
C THR A 160 20.33 19.37 13.86
N GLY A 161 19.87 19.60 15.09
CA GLY A 161 18.91 18.75 15.76
C GLY A 161 17.52 18.74 15.12
N VAL A 162 16.85 17.59 15.22
CA VAL A 162 15.45 17.42 14.85
C VAL A 162 14.60 17.09 16.07
N ALA A 163 13.28 17.23 15.95
CA ALA A 163 12.37 16.95 17.06
C ALA A 163 12.47 15.49 17.55
N ARG A 164 12.02 15.24 18.78
CA ARG A 164 11.90 13.89 19.33
C ARG A 164 10.99 13.04 18.44
N TRP A 165 11.27 11.75 18.39
CA TRP A 165 10.37 10.77 17.78
C TRP A 165 9.05 10.72 18.55
N TRP A 166 7.96 10.51 17.80
CA TRP A 166 6.64 10.21 18.34
C TRP A 166 6.63 8.83 19.04
N SER A 167 5.62 8.58 19.90
CA SER A 167 5.48 7.29 20.61
C SER A 167 4.71 6.27 19.77
N THR A 168 4.98 4.98 19.93
CA THR A 168 4.28 3.88 19.23
C THR A 168 2.79 4.17 19.06
N MET A 169 2.30 4.06 17.82
CA MET A 169 0.91 4.40 17.48
C MET A 169 0.18 3.21 16.87
N GLN A 170 -1.14 3.31 16.84
CA GLN A 170 -1.99 2.38 16.11
C GLN A 170 -2.78 3.10 15.01
N VAL A 171 -2.91 2.44 13.87
CA VAL A 171 -3.80 2.85 12.78
C VAL A 171 -4.67 1.69 12.36
N GLU A 172 -5.92 1.97 12.02
CA GLU A 172 -6.89 0.93 11.70
C GLU A 172 -7.69 1.25 10.44
N TRP A 173 -8.06 0.21 9.70
CA TRP A 173 -9.03 0.31 8.60
C TRP A 173 -9.76 -1.01 8.39
N THR A 174 -10.84 -0.97 7.60
CA THR A 174 -11.56 -2.17 7.17
C THR A 174 -11.03 -2.68 5.84
N LEU A 175 -10.70 -3.97 5.78
CA LEU A 175 -10.31 -4.70 4.57
C LEU A 175 -11.40 -5.73 4.24
N LYS A 176 -11.89 -5.72 3.00
CA LYS A 176 -12.78 -6.76 2.48
C LYS A 176 -11.97 -7.75 1.66
N HIS A 177 -12.02 -9.03 2.02
CA HIS A 177 -11.39 -10.12 1.29
C HIS A 177 -12.45 -11.04 0.70
N SER A 178 -12.43 -11.21 -0.61
CA SER A 178 -13.37 -12.08 -1.34
C SER A 178 -12.75 -13.45 -1.58
N ALA A 179 -13.59 -14.47 -1.78
CA ALA A 179 -13.12 -15.77 -2.24
C ALA A 179 -12.44 -15.67 -3.62
N PRO A 180 -11.45 -16.52 -3.92
CA PRO A 180 -10.92 -16.63 -5.28
C PRO A 180 -12.05 -16.96 -6.24
N SER A 181 -12.16 -16.19 -7.34
CA SER A 181 -13.13 -16.45 -8.40
C SER A 181 -12.86 -17.82 -9.02
N GLY A 182 -13.73 -18.81 -8.80
CA GLY A 182 -13.59 -20.15 -9.36
C GLY A 182 -13.89 -21.32 -8.40
N SER A 183 -14.28 -21.06 -7.15
CA SER A 183 -14.80 -22.09 -6.24
C SER A 183 -16.34 -22.16 -6.31
N ARG A 184 -16.86 -22.85 -7.32
CA ARG A 184 -18.21 -23.44 -7.32
C ARG A 184 -18.11 -24.89 -7.74
#